data_AF-A0A319CGJ4-F1
#
_entry.id   AF-A0A319CGJ4-F1
#
_cell.length_a   1.000
_cell.length_b   1.000
_cell.length_c   1.000
_cell.angle_alpha   90.00
_cell.angle_beta   90.00
_cell.angle_gamma   90.00
#
_symmetry.space_group_name_H-M   'P 1'
#
loop_
_entity.id
_entity.type
_entity.pdbx_description
1 polymer ?
#
loop_
_entity_poly.entity_id
_entity_poly.type
_entity_poly.pdbx_seq_one_letter_code
_entity_poly.pdbx_strand_id
1 'polypeptide(L)'
;MEANTASSAVPTSPATQIKNRRKRYLDMHPEYFSADLELADPLLYDRLIRRFQTPAEREAEGRAKGFSGVLQADLCRSEAKFEALNHPDPHAMFSYTRGPNGEILAEDRDEIPPSKEEGEKLWQWEMTMRFLRGEDTDFDYATVDHNDEYDDWNEAQEQYFDDEEPEWIVEGEGQGSGDVRSRLQGETGIQDF
;
A
#
# COMPACT_ATOMS: atom_id res chain seq x y z
N MET A 1 -29.63 3.75 32.67
CA MET A 1 -28.42 2.93 32.51
C MET A 1 -28.35 2.59 31.04
N GLU A 2 -27.65 3.41 30.26
CA GLU A 2 -27.53 3.22 28.83
C GLU A 2 -26.49 2.14 28.58
N ALA A 3 -26.86 1.11 27.81
CA ALA A 3 -25.95 0.05 27.45
C ALA A 3 -25.01 0.57 26.38
N ASN A 4 -23.73 0.70 26.73
CA ASN A 4 -22.68 1.11 25.80
C ASN A 4 -22.44 -0.03 24.79
N THR A 5 -23.17 -0.01 23.68
CA THR A 5 -23.00 -0.97 22.57
C THR A 5 -21.72 -0.66 21.83
N ALA A 6 -20.62 -1.24 22.30
CA ALA A 6 -19.35 -1.23 21.60
C ALA A 6 -19.53 -1.84 20.19
N SER A 7 -19.33 -1.02 19.16
CA SER A 7 -19.41 -1.43 17.76
C SER A 7 -18.40 -2.54 17.48
N SER A 8 -18.87 -3.72 17.07
CA SER A 8 -17.99 -4.86 16.77
C SER A 8 -17.59 -4.86 15.29
N ALA A 9 -16.50 -4.18 14.96
CA ALA A 9 -15.86 -4.32 13.66
C ALA A 9 -15.47 -5.79 13.40
N VAL A 10 -15.55 -6.23 12.14
CA VAL A 10 -15.12 -7.58 11.76
C VAL A 10 -13.62 -7.73 12.03
N PRO A 11 -13.16 -8.76 12.79
CA PRO A 11 -11.75 -8.92 13.10
C PRO A 11 -10.97 -9.29 11.84
N THR A 12 -10.32 -8.30 11.24
CA THR A 12 -9.29 -8.46 10.22
C THR A 12 -8.15 -9.31 10.76
N SER A 13 -7.49 -10.11 9.90
CA SER A 13 -6.37 -10.94 10.36
C SER A 13 -5.23 -10.06 10.91
N PRO A 14 -4.43 -10.50 11.89
CA PRO A 14 -3.33 -9.69 12.41
C PRO A 14 -2.33 -9.22 11.32
N ALA A 15 -2.10 -10.05 10.31
CA ALA A 15 -1.27 -9.69 9.15
C ALA A 15 -1.94 -8.66 8.23
N THR A 16 -3.28 -8.62 8.16
CA THR A 16 -4.05 -7.59 7.46
C THR A 16 -4.03 -6.28 8.25
N GLN A 17 -4.18 -6.33 9.58
CA GLN A 17 -4.11 -5.16 10.46
C GLN A 17 -2.76 -4.46 10.34
N ILE A 18 -1.65 -5.21 10.44
CA ILE A 18 -0.30 -4.69 10.24
C ILE A 18 -0.15 -4.00 8.87
N LYS A 19 -0.62 -4.62 7.79
CA LYS A 19 -0.58 -4.01 6.45
C LYS A 19 -1.44 -2.76 6.33
N ASN A 20 -2.61 -2.73 6.96
CA ASN A 20 -3.47 -1.55 6.97
C ASN A 20 -2.84 -0.39 7.76
N ARG A 21 -2.26 -0.67 8.94
CA ARG A 21 -1.51 0.31 9.74
C ARG A 21 -0.33 0.89 8.95
N ARG A 22 0.47 0.02 8.30
CA ARG A 22 1.59 0.45 7.43
C ARG A 22 1.13 1.26 6.22
N LYS A 23 0.02 0.91 5.58
CA LYS A 23 -0.58 1.72 4.50
C LYS A 23 -0.98 3.10 5.04
N ARG A 24 -1.69 3.15 6.16
CA ARG A 24 -2.13 4.40 6.80
C ARG A 24 -0.97 5.28 7.25
N TYR A 25 0.15 4.70 7.67
CA TYR A 25 1.40 5.43 7.91
C TYR A 25 1.90 6.10 6.63
N LEU A 26 2.04 5.37 5.52
CA LEU A 26 2.50 5.94 4.25
C LEU A 26 1.55 7.02 3.69
N ASP A 27 0.24 6.83 3.83
CA ASP A 27 -0.77 7.81 3.43
C ASP A 27 -0.65 9.14 4.22
N MET A 28 -0.12 9.10 5.46
CA MET A 28 0.09 10.28 6.32
C MET A 28 1.52 10.84 6.28
N HIS A 29 2.51 10.05 5.85
CA HIS A 29 3.93 10.41 5.82
C HIS A 29 4.50 10.41 4.38
N PRO A 30 4.08 11.34 3.50
CA PRO A 30 4.63 11.46 2.16
C PRO A 30 6.14 11.78 2.15
N GLU A 31 6.69 12.31 3.25
CA GLU A 31 8.13 12.50 3.45
C GLU A 31 8.95 11.20 3.44
N TYR A 32 8.33 10.02 3.63
CA TYR A 32 9.00 8.73 3.48
C TYR A 32 9.63 8.59 2.09
N PHE A 33 8.93 9.02 1.02
CA PHE A 33 9.35 8.91 -0.38
C PHE A 33 10.44 9.94 -0.79
N SER A 34 11.41 10.18 0.09
CA SER A 34 12.56 11.06 -0.12
C SER A 34 13.66 10.42 -0.97
N ALA A 35 14.66 11.22 -1.36
CA ALA A 35 15.83 10.74 -2.12
C ALA A 35 16.78 9.85 -1.30
N ASP A 36 16.61 9.75 0.02
CA ASP A 36 17.45 8.94 0.89
C ASP A 36 17.11 7.43 0.76
N LEU A 37 15.89 7.10 0.32
CA LEU A 37 15.48 5.75 -0.09
C LEU A 37 16.24 5.20 -1.31
N GLU A 38 17.14 5.97 -1.98
CA GLU A 38 18.07 5.40 -2.96
C GLU A 38 18.87 4.24 -2.35
N LEU A 39 19.25 4.33 -1.08
CA LEU A 39 20.07 3.29 -0.45
C LEU A 39 19.29 2.00 -0.15
N ALA A 40 17.96 2.09 0.02
CA ALA A 40 17.10 0.94 0.30
C ALA A 40 16.91 0.03 -0.93
N ASP A 41 16.87 0.57 -2.15
CA ASP A 41 17.04 -0.19 -3.40
C ASP A 41 17.82 0.65 -4.43
N PRO A 42 19.16 0.51 -4.45
CA PRO A 42 20.01 1.29 -5.33
C PRO A 42 19.82 0.95 -6.82
N LEU A 43 19.25 -0.21 -7.15
CA LEU A 43 19.09 -0.69 -8.52
C LEU A 43 17.80 -0.18 -9.13
N LEU A 44 16.71 -0.25 -8.37
CA LEU A 44 15.43 0.31 -8.75
C LEU A 44 15.51 1.83 -8.90
N TYR A 45 16.18 2.53 -7.96
CA TYR A 45 16.40 3.97 -8.04
C TYR A 45 17.23 4.36 -9.28
N ASP A 46 18.31 3.61 -9.58
CA ASP A 46 19.15 3.86 -10.77
C ASP A 46 18.34 3.77 -12.07
N ARG A 47 17.48 2.75 -12.17
CA ARG A 47 16.68 2.45 -13.36
C ARG A 47 15.46 3.36 -13.53
N LEU A 48 14.71 3.64 -12.46
CA LEU A 48 13.43 4.36 -12.51
C LEU A 48 13.57 5.87 -12.28
N ILE A 49 14.57 6.33 -11.52
CA ILE A 49 14.75 7.75 -11.19
C ILE A 49 15.99 8.32 -11.89
N ARG A 50 17.18 7.78 -11.56
CA ARG A 50 18.47 8.33 -12.00
C ARG A 50 18.67 8.28 -13.51
N ARG A 51 17.97 7.39 -14.23
CA ARG A 51 17.94 7.34 -15.71
C ARG A 51 17.35 8.61 -16.34
N PHE A 52 16.27 9.15 -15.77
CA PHE A 52 15.55 10.33 -16.32
C PHE A 52 16.09 11.66 -15.82
N GLN A 53 16.90 11.67 -14.76
CA GLN A 53 17.58 12.88 -14.30
C GLN A 53 18.44 13.51 -15.41
N THR A 54 18.42 14.84 -15.48
CA THR A 54 19.34 15.64 -16.28
C THR A 54 20.75 15.64 -15.68
N PRO A 55 21.80 15.98 -16.44
CA PRO A 55 23.14 16.19 -15.89
C PRO A 55 23.17 17.24 -14.77
N ALA A 56 22.38 18.31 -14.90
CA ALA A 56 22.29 19.38 -13.91
C ALA A 56 21.65 18.93 -12.58
N GLU A 57 20.60 18.09 -12.63
CA GLU A 57 20.03 17.47 -11.43
C GLU A 57 21.06 16.56 -10.74
N ARG A 58 21.76 15.69 -11.48
CA ARG A 58 22.82 14.82 -10.92
C ARG A 58 23.97 15.62 -10.30
N GLU A 59 24.39 16.73 -10.90
CA GLU A 59 25.41 17.61 -10.33
C GLU A 59 24.92 18.37 -9.09
N ALA A 60 23.63 18.69 -9.00
CA ALA A 60 23.06 19.29 -7.79
C ALA A 60 22.96 18.27 -6.65
N GLU A 61 22.48 17.07 -6.95
CA GLU A 61 22.38 15.95 -6.02
C GLU A 61 23.76 15.50 -5.52
N GLY A 62 24.72 15.30 -6.41
CA GLY A 62 26.10 14.96 -6.06
C GLY A 62 26.81 16.05 -5.24
N ARG A 63 26.44 17.33 -5.40
CA ARG A 63 26.90 18.41 -4.52
C ARG A 63 26.21 18.41 -3.15
N ALA A 64 24.96 17.99 -3.06
CA ALA A 64 24.24 17.85 -1.80
C ALA A 64 24.73 16.64 -0.98
N LYS A 65 24.88 15.47 -1.62
CA LYS A 65 25.43 14.24 -1.03
C LYS A 65 26.94 14.31 -0.76
N GLY A 66 27.65 15.17 -1.50
CA GLY A 66 29.10 15.32 -1.43
C GLY A 66 29.87 14.08 -1.91
N PHE A 67 31.20 14.17 -1.93
CA PHE A 67 32.05 13.09 -2.45
C PHE A 67 31.85 11.75 -1.73
N SER A 68 31.67 11.78 -0.40
CA SER A 68 31.47 10.55 0.39
C SER A 68 30.13 9.87 0.08
N GLY A 69 29.04 10.65 -0.05
CA GLY A 69 27.72 10.10 -0.36
C GLY A 69 27.64 9.54 -1.79
N VAL A 70 28.27 10.20 -2.76
CA VAL A 70 28.39 9.66 -4.13
C VAL A 70 29.17 8.34 -4.14
N LEU A 71 30.30 8.26 -3.42
CA LEU A 71 31.08 7.03 -3.33
C LEU A 71 30.30 5.89 -2.65
N GLN A 72 29.52 6.20 -1.60
CA GLN A 72 28.66 5.23 -0.93
C GLN A 72 27.57 4.70 -1.87
N ALA A 73 26.84 5.58 -2.55
CA ALA A 73 25.81 5.17 -3.52
C ALA A 73 26.40 4.35 -4.69
N ASP A 74 27.60 4.69 -5.16
CA ASP A 74 28.30 3.91 -6.20
C ASP A 74 28.73 2.53 -5.69
N LEU A 75 29.20 2.42 -4.44
CA LEU A 75 29.54 1.14 -3.81
C LEU A 75 28.28 0.26 -3.62
N CYS A 76 27.23 0.78 -2.98
CA CYS A 76 25.98 0.04 -2.75
C CYS A 76 25.33 -0.42 -4.06
N ARG A 77 25.34 0.41 -5.12
CA ARG A 77 24.89 -0.02 -6.47
C ARG A 77 25.75 -1.13 -7.07
N SER A 78 27.06 -1.14 -6.80
CA SER A 78 27.94 -2.22 -7.28
C SER A 78 27.71 -3.54 -6.53
N GLU A 79 27.56 -3.48 -5.21
CA GLU A 79 27.29 -4.62 -4.33
C GLU A 79 25.93 -5.23 -4.65
N ALA A 80 24.87 -4.43 -4.74
CA ALA A 80 23.53 -4.88 -5.11
C ALA A 80 23.49 -5.56 -6.50
N LYS A 81 24.28 -5.10 -7.48
CA LYS A 81 24.41 -5.78 -8.79
C LYS A 81 25.04 -7.17 -8.67
N PHE A 82 26.01 -7.35 -7.77
CA PHE A 82 26.60 -8.66 -7.50
C PHE A 82 25.63 -9.56 -6.72
N GLU A 83 24.90 -9.01 -5.74
CA GLU A 83 23.86 -9.69 -4.96
C GLU A 83 22.76 -10.23 -5.90
N ALA A 84 22.14 -9.37 -6.71
CA ALA A 84 21.06 -9.74 -7.64
C ALA A 84 21.47 -10.78 -8.70
N LEU A 85 22.77 -10.88 -9.02
CA LEU A 85 23.31 -11.91 -9.89
C LEU A 85 23.52 -13.26 -9.17
N ASN A 86 23.96 -13.24 -7.91
CA ASN A 86 24.20 -14.45 -7.11
C ASN A 86 22.89 -15.02 -6.52
N HIS A 87 21.94 -14.13 -6.21
CA HIS A 87 20.67 -14.37 -5.56
C HIS A 87 19.55 -13.65 -6.33
N PRO A 88 19.20 -14.11 -7.55
CA PRO A 88 18.09 -13.53 -8.31
C PRO A 88 16.76 -13.79 -7.60
N ASP A 89 16.14 -12.74 -7.07
CA ASP A 89 14.80 -12.79 -6.47
C ASP A 89 13.72 -12.85 -7.56
N PRO A 90 12.82 -13.86 -7.55
CA PRO A 90 11.65 -13.91 -8.43
C PRO A 90 10.70 -12.70 -8.37
N HIS A 91 10.77 -11.89 -7.31
CA HIS A 91 9.93 -10.70 -7.12
C HIS A 91 10.63 -9.40 -7.57
N ALA A 92 11.93 -9.43 -7.91
CA ALA A 92 12.64 -8.25 -8.36
C ALA A 92 12.11 -7.77 -9.73
N MET A 93 11.79 -6.49 -9.83
CA MET A 93 11.36 -5.83 -11.09
C MET A 93 12.38 -5.94 -12.24
N PHE A 94 13.65 -6.18 -11.94
CA PHE A 94 14.73 -6.28 -12.94
C PHE A 94 15.62 -7.50 -12.69
N SER A 95 15.78 -8.37 -13.69
CA SER A 95 16.80 -9.44 -13.69
C SER A 95 18.17 -8.90 -14.12
N TYR A 96 19.24 -9.45 -13.56
CA TYR A 96 20.62 -9.06 -13.85
C TYR A 96 21.43 -10.25 -14.35
N THR A 97 22.16 -10.06 -15.45
CA THR A 97 23.01 -11.09 -16.07
C THR A 97 24.41 -10.56 -16.37
N ARG A 98 25.39 -11.47 -16.44
CA ARG A 98 26.75 -11.12 -16.88
C ARG A 98 26.79 -11.08 -18.40
N GLY A 99 27.07 -9.89 -18.93
CA GLY A 99 27.44 -9.69 -20.33
C GLY A 99 28.78 -10.35 -20.68
N PRO A 100 29.11 -10.44 -21.99
CA PRO A 100 30.27 -11.19 -22.49
C PRO A 100 31.63 -10.67 -21.98
N ASN A 101 31.70 -9.40 -21.55
CA ASN A 101 32.91 -8.78 -20.99
C ASN A 101 32.99 -8.87 -19.46
N GLY A 102 32.03 -9.52 -18.79
CA GLY A 102 31.90 -9.51 -17.32
C GLY A 102 31.15 -8.31 -16.74
N GLU A 103 30.70 -7.38 -17.58
CA GLU A 103 29.80 -6.28 -17.21
C GLU A 103 28.45 -6.84 -16.72
N ILE A 104 27.90 -6.31 -15.63
CA ILE A 104 26.57 -6.71 -15.14
C ILE A 104 25.53 -5.83 -15.82
N LEU A 105 24.76 -6.44 -16.72
CA LEU A 105 23.66 -5.82 -17.45
C LEU A 105 22.36 -6.21 -16.73
N ALA A 106 21.43 -5.28 -16.53
CA ALA A 106 20.05 -5.70 -16.29
C ALA A 106 19.46 -6.10 -17.65
N GLU A 107 18.76 -7.22 -17.70
CA GLU A 107 18.06 -7.61 -18.93
C GLU A 107 16.92 -6.62 -19.16
N ASP A 108 16.93 -5.99 -20.34
CA ASP A 108 15.86 -5.09 -20.73
C ASP A 108 14.63 -5.92 -21.12
N ARG A 109 13.84 -6.31 -20.10
CA ARG A 109 12.42 -6.59 -20.29
C ARG A 109 11.74 -5.28 -20.74
N ASP A 110 10.65 -5.36 -21.49
CA ASP A 110 9.89 -4.22 -22.03
C ASP A 110 9.19 -3.34 -20.93
N GLU A 111 9.64 -3.45 -19.69
CA GLU A 111 9.07 -2.86 -18.46
C GLU A 111 9.79 -1.56 -18.05
N ILE A 112 10.63 -1.00 -18.92
CA ILE A 112 11.24 0.33 -18.74
C ILE A 112 10.15 1.40 -18.95
N PRO A 113 9.90 2.30 -17.99
CA PRO A 113 8.93 3.38 -18.17
C PRO A 113 9.29 4.27 -19.35
N PRO A 114 8.33 4.78 -20.13
CA PRO A 114 8.60 5.74 -21.21
C PRO A 114 8.84 7.17 -20.69
N SER A 115 8.47 7.48 -19.45
CA SER A 115 8.52 8.83 -18.87
C SER A 115 9.05 8.87 -17.43
N LYS A 116 9.57 10.05 -17.02
CA LYS A 116 10.01 10.33 -15.64
C LYS A 116 8.87 10.13 -14.63
N GLU A 117 7.67 10.60 -14.96
CA GLU A 117 6.48 10.49 -14.09
C GLU A 117 6.04 9.05 -13.88
N GLU A 118 6.12 8.20 -14.91
CA GLU A 118 5.82 6.76 -14.77
C GLU A 118 6.92 6.03 -13.99
N GLY A 119 8.19 6.40 -14.18
CA GLY A 119 9.30 5.91 -13.35
C GLY A 119 9.13 6.25 -11.88
N GLU A 120 8.79 7.51 -11.56
CA GLU A 120 8.51 7.96 -10.19
C GLU A 120 7.32 7.21 -9.57
N LYS A 121 6.22 7.02 -10.31
CA LYS A 121 5.05 6.26 -9.83
C LYS A 121 5.37 4.78 -9.58
N LEU A 122 6.11 4.14 -10.48
CA LEU A 122 6.52 2.74 -10.32
C LEU A 122 7.51 2.55 -9.17
N TRP A 123 8.41 3.52 -8.96
CA TRP A 123 9.32 3.54 -7.82
C TRP A 123 8.57 3.71 -6.49
N GLN A 124 7.64 4.66 -6.41
CA GLN A 124 6.77 4.84 -5.23
C GLN A 124 5.94 3.57 -4.96
N TRP A 125 5.38 2.95 -5.99
CA TRP A 125 4.60 1.73 -5.85
C TRP A 125 5.43 0.56 -5.30
N GLU A 126 6.63 0.30 -5.83
CA GLU A 126 7.47 -0.79 -5.32
C GLU A 126 7.99 -0.48 -3.91
N MET A 127 8.41 0.76 -3.62
CA MET A 127 8.79 1.16 -2.26
C MET A 127 7.61 1.01 -1.27
N THR A 128 6.38 1.28 -1.71
CA THR A 128 5.15 1.00 -0.94
C THR A 128 5.00 -0.50 -0.71
N MET A 129 5.14 -1.34 -1.73
CA MET A 129 5.01 -2.79 -1.59
C MET A 129 6.06 -3.36 -0.64
N ARG A 130 7.33 -2.95 -0.75
CA ARG A 130 8.42 -3.33 0.17
C ARG A 130 8.13 -2.94 1.61
N PHE A 131 7.67 -1.69 1.84
CA PHE A 131 7.28 -1.23 3.18
C PHE A 131 6.12 -2.05 3.76
N LEU A 132 5.08 -2.31 2.96
CA LEU A 132 3.94 -3.14 3.39
C LEU A 132 4.34 -4.60 3.68
N ARG A 133 5.35 -5.14 3.00
CA ARG A 133 5.92 -6.47 3.29
C ARG A 133 6.80 -6.46 4.56
N GLY A 134 7.47 -5.35 4.86
CA GLY A 134 8.39 -5.22 6.00
C GLY A 134 9.86 -5.36 5.59
N GLU A 135 10.20 -4.99 4.36
CA GLU A 135 11.49 -5.23 3.73
C GLU A 135 12.45 -4.03 3.82
N ASP A 136 11.99 -2.89 4.35
CA ASP A 136 12.87 -1.77 4.70
C ASP A 136 13.56 -2.03 6.05
N THR A 137 14.86 -2.33 6.01
CA THR A 137 15.66 -2.64 7.21
C THR A 137 16.01 -1.41 8.04
N ASP A 138 15.89 -0.20 7.49
CA ASP A 138 16.26 1.04 8.16
C ASP A 138 15.06 1.65 8.94
N PHE A 139 13.85 1.13 8.73
CA PHE A 139 12.62 1.57 9.37
C PHE A 139 12.23 0.75 10.61
N ASP A 140 11.93 1.42 11.74
CA ASP A 140 11.42 0.74 12.94
C ASP A 140 9.90 0.50 12.85
N TYR A 141 9.52 -0.63 12.23
CA TYR A 141 8.14 -1.06 12.13
C TYR A 141 7.41 -1.21 13.47
N ALA A 142 8.10 -1.37 14.61
CA ALA A 142 7.42 -1.48 15.90
C ALA A 142 6.63 -0.21 16.25
N THR A 143 7.04 0.95 15.71
CA THR A 143 6.34 2.25 15.86
C THR A 143 5.00 2.32 15.13
N VAL A 144 4.77 1.46 14.14
CA VAL A 144 3.56 1.43 13.30
C VAL A 144 2.73 0.18 13.54
N ASP A 145 3.37 -0.99 13.55
CA ASP A 145 2.71 -2.29 13.71
C ASP A 145 2.01 -2.43 15.06
N HIS A 146 2.52 -1.77 16.10
CA HIS A 146 1.95 -1.76 17.45
C HIS A 146 1.22 -0.47 17.82
N ASN A 147 1.06 0.47 16.87
CA ASN A 147 0.29 1.69 17.12
C ASN A 147 -1.14 1.56 16.57
N ASP A 148 -2.09 1.44 17.50
CA ASP A 148 -3.52 1.34 17.23
C ASP A 148 -4.12 2.67 16.72
N GLU A 149 -3.39 3.80 16.76
CA GLU A 149 -3.79 5.06 16.11
C GLU A 149 -3.83 4.95 14.58
N TYR A 150 -3.09 4.00 14.00
CA TYR A 150 -3.16 3.67 12.57
C TYR A 150 -4.24 2.62 12.24
N ASP A 151 -5.00 2.14 13.24
CA ASP A 151 -6.21 1.37 12.95
C ASP A 151 -7.28 2.30 12.39
N ASP A 152 -7.62 2.03 11.14
CA ASP A 152 -8.60 2.79 10.39
C ASP A 152 -10.02 2.37 10.77
N TRP A 153 -10.62 3.09 11.72
CA TRP A 153 -11.98 2.84 12.20
C TRP A 153 -13.07 3.20 11.16
N ASN A 154 -12.73 3.85 10.03
CA ASN A 154 -13.70 4.57 9.20
C ASN A 154 -14.28 3.81 7.99
N GLU A 155 -13.55 2.90 7.32
CA GLU A 155 -14.09 2.20 6.12
C GLU A 155 -15.32 1.31 6.43
N ALA A 156 -15.47 0.85 7.68
CA ALA A 156 -16.59 -0.01 8.09
C ALA A 156 -17.87 0.74 8.51
N GLN A 157 -17.82 2.05 8.73
CA GLN A 157 -19.02 2.83 9.08
C GLN A 157 -19.70 3.43 7.84
N GLU A 158 -18.93 4.00 6.90
CA GLU A 158 -19.52 4.67 5.72
C GLU A 158 -20.35 3.70 4.86
N GLN A 159 -19.83 2.50 4.58
CA GLN A 159 -20.57 1.51 3.79
C GLN A 159 -21.82 0.97 4.51
N TYR A 160 -21.80 0.86 5.84
CA TYR A 160 -22.94 0.38 6.62
C TYR A 160 -24.08 1.42 6.72
N PHE A 161 -23.75 2.72 6.69
CA PHE A 161 -24.74 3.80 6.64
C PHE A 161 -25.32 4.04 5.22
N ASP A 162 -24.58 3.73 4.16
CA ASP A 162 -25.06 3.85 2.77
C ASP A 162 -25.92 2.65 2.31
N ASP A 163 -25.70 1.45 2.86
CA ASP A 163 -26.49 0.24 2.54
C ASP A 163 -27.78 0.07 3.40
N GLU A 164 -27.98 0.86 4.47
CA GLU A 164 -29.22 0.84 5.28
C GLU A 164 -30.35 1.71 4.67
N GLU A 165 -31.30 1.11 3.95
CA GLU A 165 -32.58 1.78 3.65
C GLU A 165 -33.36 2.05 4.96
N PRO A 166 -33.93 3.26 5.16
CA PRO A 166 -34.52 3.65 6.44
C PRO A 166 -35.85 2.93 6.74
N GLU A 167 -35.80 1.87 7.54
CA GLU A 167 -37.00 1.19 8.07
C GLU A 167 -37.74 2.05 9.11
N TRP A 168 -38.97 2.45 8.80
CA TRP A 168 -39.87 3.14 9.74
C TRP A 168 -40.56 2.16 10.68
N ILE A 169 -40.02 1.97 11.88
CA ILE A 169 -40.68 1.22 12.95
C ILE A 169 -41.94 1.97 13.42
N VAL A 170 -43.09 1.32 13.31
CA VAL A 170 -44.35 1.76 13.94
C VAL A 170 -44.66 0.81 15.10
N GLU A 171 -44.28 1.20 16.32
CA GLU A 171 -44.74 0.50 17.52
C GLU A 171 -46.20 0.86 17.83
N GLY A 172 -47.02 -0.17 18.07
CA GLY A 172 -48.38 -0.02 18.60
C GLY A 172 -49.47 -0.04 17.54
N GLU A 173 -50.41 -0.97 17.71
CA GLU A 173 -51.63 -1.08 16.90
C GLU A 173 -52.51 0.18 17.07
N GLY A 174 -52.57 1.08 16.06
CA GLY A 174 -53.21 2.40 16.28
C GLY A 174 -53.47 3.31 15.08
N GLN A 175 -54.31 2.89 14.12
CA GLN A 175 -55.09 3.75 13.18
C GLN A 175 -54.38 4.53 12.02
N GLY A 176 -55.21 4.93 11.04
CA GLY A 176 -54.92 5.51 9.69
C GLY A 176 -53.99 6.71 9.64
N SER A 177 -53.07 6.90 8.68
CA SER A 177 -52.96 6.42 7.27
C SER A 177 -51.56 5.77 7.01
N GLY A 178 -51.19 5.13 5.88
CA GLY A 178 -51.93 4.79 4.65
C GLY A 178 -51.75 3.36 4.11
N ASP A 179 -51.14 3.19 2.93
CA ASP A 179 -51.33 2.03 2.02
C ASP A 179 -50.34 0.84 2.20
N VAL A 180 -50.36 0.22 3.39
CA VAL A 180 -50.06 -1.22 3.57
C VAL A 180 -51.18 -1.88 4.40
N ARG A 181 -52.40 -1.34 4.35
CA ARG A 181 -53.52 -1.71 5.25
C ARG A 181 -54.42 -2.86 4.78
N SER A 182 -54.09 -3.52 3.67
CA SER A 182 -55.06 -4.35 2.94
C SER A 182 -54.64 -5.81 2.69
N ARG A 183 -53.43 -6.25 3.10
CA ARG A 183 -52.90 -7.58 2.70
C ARG A 183 -52.32 -8.49 3.80
N LEU A 184 -52.27 -8.07 5.06
CA LEU A 184 -51.99 -8.99 6.17
C LEU A 184 -53.29 -9.61 6.70
N GLN A 185 -53.92 -10.44 5.87
CA GLN A 185 -54.94 -11.40 6.29
C GLN A 185 -54.44 -12.79 5.95
N GLY A 186 -54.11 -13.56 7.00
CA GLY A 186 -53.69 -14.95 6.86
C GLY A 186 -54.89 -15.87 6.73
N GLU A 187 -55.03 -16.50 5.57
CA GLU A 187 -55.92 -17.65 5.37
C GLU A 187 -55.10 -18.85 4.88
N THR A 188 -54.47 -19.58 5.81
CA THR A 188 -53.91 -20.92 5.53
C THR A 188 -55.03 -21.94 5.43
N GLY A 189 -55.89 -21.78 4.42
CA GLY A 189 -57.01 -22.67 4.15
C GLY A 189 -56.66 -23.71 3.11
N ILE A 190 -56.55 -24.98 3.53
CA ILE A 190 -57.09 -26.21 2.92
C ILE A 190 -56.44 -27.42 3.64
N GLN A 191 -57.29 -28.31 4.17
CA GLN A 191 -56.93 -29.64 4.67
C GLN A 191 -57.34 -30.73 3.66
N ASP A 192 -57.13 -32.00 4.04
CA ASP A 192 -57.64 -33.25 3.45
C ASP A 192 -56.97 -33.74 2.15
N PHE A 193 -56.69 -35.04 1.98
CA PHE A 193 -56.90 -36.22 2.87
C PHE A 193 -55.81 -37.27 2.63
#